data_AF-A0A2E7EX85-F1
#
_entry.id   AF-A0A2E7EX85-F1
#
_cell.length_a   1.000
_cell.length_b   1.000
_cell.length_c   1.000
_cell.angle_alpha   90.00
_cell.angle_beta   90.00
_cell.angle_gamma   90.00
#
_symmetry.space_group_name_H-M   'P 1'
#
loop_
_entity.id
_entity.type
_entity.pdbx_description
1 polymer ?
#
loop_
_entity_poly.entity_id
_entity_poly.type
_entity_poly.pdbx_seq_one_letter_code
_entity_poly.pdbx_strand_id
1 'polypeptide(L)'
;MKTKLACVAIALTALAPVAVAQDATPVRAEFKFESNLSTEDNYEAIETRANTVCRNAARRSDTFAPTDTAETVANCRSELVDAAVAALGVSELSDMHEARS
;
A
#
# COMPACT_ATOMS: atom_id res chain seq x y z
N MET A 1 42.59 38.91 -14.95
CA MET A 1 42.54 38.12 -16.21
C MET A 1 41.64 36.92 -15.92
N LYS A 2 40.35 36.91 -16.27
CA LYS A 2 39.71 36.57 -17.56
C LYS A 2 40.18 35.24 -18.18
N THR A 3 39.22 34.28 -18.16
CA THR A 3 38.95 33.12 -19.06
C THR A 3 39.97 31.97 -19.03
N LYS A 4 39.57 30.69 -19.10
CA LYS A 4 38.73 30.06 -20.13
C LYS A 4 38.03 28.76 -19.65
N LEU A 5 36.82 28.56 -20.18
CA LEU A 5 36.15 27.30 -20.59
C LEU A 5 37.13 26.18 -20.99
N ALA A 6 36.83 24.88 -21.06
CA ALA A 6 35.69 23.98 -20.84
C ALA A 6 36.21 22.57 -21.20
N CYS A 7 35.55 21.49 -20.79
CA CYS A 7 35.38 20.20 -21.49
C CYS A 7 34.88 19.14 -20.49
N VAL A 8 33.58 18.86 -20.47
CA VAL A 8 32.95 17.68 -21.10
C VAL A 8 33.48 16.36 -20.51
N ALA A 9 32.69 15.80 -19.59
CA ALA A 9 32.59 14.36 -19.39
C ALA A 9 31.10 14.03 -19.33
N ILE A 10 30.55 13.66 -20.49
CA ILE A 10 29.24 13.04 -20.62
C ILE A 10 29.39 11.64 -20.03
N ALA A 11 29.04 11.48 -18.75
CA ALA A 11 28.95 10.18 -18.14
C ALA A 11 27.66 9.52 -18.63
N LEU A 12 27.84 8.57 -19.55
CA LEU A 12 26.92 7.54 -20.00
C LEU A 12 25.62 7.47 -19.20
N THR A 13 24.55 7.93 -19.84
CA THR A 13 23.19 7.51 -19.52
C THR A 13 23.12 6.01 -19.70
N ALA A 14 23.32 5.27 -18.60
CA ALA A 14 22.82 3.92 -18.50
C ALA A 14 21.30 4.03 -18.63
N LEU A 15 20.80 3.77 -19.84
CA LEU A 15 19.42 3.41 -20.06
C LEU A 15 19.19 2.09 -19.34
N ALA A 16 19.05 2.15 -18.01
CA ALA A 16 18.30 1.13 -17.32
C ALA A 16 16.96 1.10 -18.04
N PRO A 17 16.49 -0.07 -18.50
CA PRO A 17 15.10 -0.17 -18.91
C PRO A 17 14.32 0.35 -17.72
N VAL A 18 13.68 1.51 -17.91
CA VAL A 18 12.66 1.98 -16.98
C VAL A 18 11.65 0.86 -17.08
N ALA A 19 11.72 -0.07 -16.12
CA ALA A 19 10.63 -0.97 -15.87
C ALA A 19 9.46 -0.01 -15.75
N VAL A 20 8.60 -0.04 -16.76
CA VAL A 20 7.36 0.70 -16.73
C VAL A 20 6.64 0.01 -15.59
N ALA A 21 6.82 0.54 -14.38
CA ALA A 21 5.95 0.24 -13.27
C ALA A 21 4.60 0.62 -13.86
N GLN A 22 3.85 -0.40 -14.31
CA GLN A 22 2.44 -0.21 -14.55
C GLN A 22 1.98 0.39 -13.23
N ASP A 23 1.63 1.67 -13.24
CA ASP A 23 1.19 2.38 -12.06
C ASP A 23 -0.02 1.61 -11.54
N ALA A 24 0.26 0.66 -10.64
CA ALA A 24 -0.73 -0.21 -10.07
C ALA A 24 -1.73 0.72 -9.42
N THR A 25 -2.98 0.66 -9.88
CA THR A 25 -4.02 1.52 -9.31
C THR A 25 -4.05 1.25 -7.80
N PRO A 26 -3.79 2.25 -6.94
CA PRO A 26 -3.66 2.00 -5.51
C PRO A 26 -4.97 1.42 -4.99
N VAL A 27 -4.88 0.30 -4.28
CA VAL A 27 -6.04 -0.36 -3.69
C VAL A 27 -6.59 0.56 -2.59
N ARG A 28 -7.86 0.96 -2.71
CA ARG A 28 -8.54 1.83 -1.74
C ARG A 28 -9.79 1.17 -1.21
N ALA A 29 -10.03 1.31 0.08
CA ALA A 29 -11.25 0.87 0.75
C ALA A 29 -11.67 1.93 1.77
N GLU A 30 -12.98 2.11 1.91
CA GLU A 30 -13.54 2.88 3.02
C GLU A 30 -13.80 1.96 4.20
N PHE A 31 -13.38 2.41 5.37
CA PHE A 31 -13.59 1.73 6.66
C PHE A 31 -14.42 2.62 7.56
N LYS A 32 -15.25 2.01 8.40
CA LYS A 32 -16.12 2.70 9.35
C LYS A 32 -16.04 1.98 10.69
N PHE A 33 -16.11 2.76 11.76
CA PHE A 33 -16.28 2.25 13.10
C PHE A 33 -17.76 2.30 13.46
N GLU A 34 -18.34 1.15 13.80
CA GLU A 34 -19.72 1.00 14.22
C GLU A 34 -19.79 0.93 15.75
N SER A 35 -20.36 1.95 16.39
CA SER A 35 -20.44 2.05 17.85
C SER A 35 -21.36 1.01 18.50
N ASN A 36 -22.18 0.32 17.70
CA ASN A 36 -23.02 -0.80 18.14
C ASN A 36 -22.29 -2.16 18.12
N LEU A 37 -21.05 -2.20 17.60
CA LEU A 37 -20.20 -3.38 17.59
C LEU A 37 -19.12 -3.24 18.66
N SER A 38 -18.59 -4.38 19.13
CA SER A 38 -17.41 -4.33 19.99
C SER A 38 -16.19 -3.85 19.20
N THR A 39 -15.15 -3.39 19.89
CA THR A 39 -13.89 -2.99 19.24
C THR A 39 -13.31 -4.18 18.47
N GLU A 40 -13.36 -5.40 19.03
CA GLU A 40 -12.92 -6.64 18.38
C GLU A 40 -13.69 -6.93 17.09
N ASP A 41 -15.02 -6.83 17.12
CA ASP A 41 -15.85 -7.02 15.92
C ASP A 41 -15.55 -5.98 14.85
N ASN A 42 -15.30 -4.71 15.25
CA ASN A 42 -14.88 -3.66 14.32
C ASN A 42 -13.53 -3.99 13.68
N TYR A 43 -12.57 -4.48 14.46
CA TYR A 43 -11.25 -4.87 13.95
C TYR A 43 -11.34 -6.04 12.98
N GLU A 44 -12.09 -7.10 13.32
CA GLU A 44 -12.33 -8.24 12.42
C GLU A 44 -13.03 -7.82 11.12
N ALA A 45 -13.98 -6.88 11.19
CA ALA A 45 -14.64 -6.34 10.01
C ALA A 45 -13.66 -5.59 9.09
N ILE A 46 -12.75 -4.79 9.67
CA ILE A 46 -11.67 -4.10 8.93
C ILE A 46 -10.76 -5.12 8.26
N GLU A 47 -10.26 -6.13 9.00
CA GLU A 47 -9.38 -7.16 8.44
C GLU A 47 -10.06 -7.96 7.31
N THR A 48 -11.32 -8.33 7.52
CA THR A 48 -12.13 -9.06 6.53
C THR A 48 -12.33 -8.23 5.28
N ARG A 49 -12.62 -6.94 5.43
CA ARG A 49 -12.80 -6.01 4.31
C ARG A 49 -11.49 -5.79 3.55
N ALA A 50 -10.39 -5.53 4.25
CA ALA A 50 -9.06 -5.37 3.65
C ALA A 50 -8.66 -6.62 2.84
N ASN A 51 -8.82 -7.81 3.43
CA ASN A 51 -8.57 -9.08 2.75
C ASN A 51 -9.44 -9.25 1.50
N THR A 52 -10.74 -8.96 1.59
CA THR A 52 -11.66 -9.08 0.46
C THR A 52 -11.27 -8.13 -0.67
N VAL A 53 -10.95 -6.88 -0.34
CA VAL A 53 -10.57 -5.86 -1.33
C VAL A 53 -9.24 -6.25 -1.99
N CYS A 54 -8.21 -6.64 -1.23
CA CYS A 54 -6.92 -7.05 -1.79
C CYS A 54 -7.02 -8.32 -2.63
N ARG A 55 -7.82 -9.32 -2.21
CA ARG A 55 -8.05 -10.53 -3.02
C ARG A 55 -8.80 -10.24 -4.32
N ASN A 56 -9.76 -9.32 -4.29
CA ASN A 56 -10.47 -8.91 -5.50
C ASN A 56 -9.56 -8.12 -6.43
N ALA A 57 -8.74 -7.22 -5.88
CA ALA A 57 -7.75 -6.48 -6.63
C ALA A 57 -6.68 -7.41 -7.24
N ALA A 58 -6.21 -8.43 -6.52
CA ALA A 58 -5.27 -9.44 -7.04
C ALA A 58 -5.80 -10.24 -8.24
N ARG A 59 -7.12 -10.29 -8.42
CA ARG A 59 -7.75 -10.91 -9.60
C ARG A 59 -7.84 -9.96 -10.79
N ARG A 60 -7.54 -8.68 -10.60
CA ARG A 60 -7.58 -7.66 -11.65
C ARG A 60 -6.18 -7.42 -12.19
N SER A 61 -6.02 -7.56 -13.50
CA SER A 61 -4.76 -7.36 -14.20
C SER A 61 -4.29 -5.90 -14.27
N ASP A 62 -5.13 -4.94 -13.85
CA ASP A 62 -4.82 -3.51 -13.80
C ASP A 62 -4.41 -3.02 -12.40
N THR A 63 -4.37 -3.92 -11.42
CA THR A 63 -4.03 -3.60 -10.03
C THR A 63 -2.85 -4.43 -9.50
N PHE A 64 -2.75 -5.70 -9.89
CA PHE A 64 -1.57 -6.52 -9.60
C PHE A 64 -1.03 -7.14 -10.88
N ALA A 65 0.29 -7.20 -10.99
CA ALA A 65 0.98 -7.91 -12.05
C ALA A 65 0.77 -9.43 -11.90
N PRO A 66 0.80 -10.22 -12.99
CA PRO A 66 0.72 -11.68 -12.91
C PRO A 66 1.83 -12.33 -12.09
N THR A 67 2.92 -11.61 -11.83
CA THR A 67 4.06 -12.01 -11.00
C THR A 67 3.89 -11.68 -9.54
N ASP A 68 2.83 -10.95 -9.15
CA ASP A 68 2.59 -10.59 -7.76
C ASP A 68 2.30 -11.86 -6.94
N THR A 69 2.99 -11.95 -5.82
CA THR A 69 3.01 -13.15 -5.00
C THR A 69 1.95 -13.07 -3.90
N ALA A 70 1.78 -14.16 -3.15
CA ALA A 70 0.98 -14.14 -1.93
C ALA A 70 1.46 -13.07 -0.93
N GLU A 71 2.75 -12.72 -0.98
CA GLU A 71 3.36 -11.65 -0.17
C GLU A 71 2.84 -10.27 -0.58
N THR A 72 2.70 -9.98 -1.88
CA THR A 72 2.14 -8.71 -2.33
C THR A 72 0.69 -8.51 -1.86
N VAL A 73 -0.11 -9.59 -1.86
CA VAL A 73 -1.49 -9.55 -1.34
C VAL A 73 -1.52 -9.38 0.18
N ALA A 74 -0.57 -9.99 0.90
CA ALA A 74 -0.43 -9.80 2.35
C ALA A 74 -0.03 -8.37 2.70
N ASN A 75 0.91 -7.78 1.96
CA ASN A 75 1.33 -6.38 2.15
C ASN A 75 0.17 -5.42 1.88
N CYS A 76 -0.61 -5.64 0.80
CA CYS A 76 -1.83 -4.87 0.55
C CYS A 76 -2.81 -4.92 1.73
N ARG A 77 -3.01 -6.10 2.33
CA ARG A 77 -3.89 -6.23 3.49
C ARG A 77 -3.35 -5.44 4.67
N SER A 78 -2.06 -5.58 4.99
CA SER A 78 -1.43 -4.85 6.11
C SER A 78 -1.60 -3.35 5.92
N GLU A 79 -1.19 -2.82 4.76
CA GLU A 79 -1.27 -1.39 4.46
C GLU A 79 -2.70 -0.83 4.57
N LEU A 80 -3.71 -1.61 4.14
CA LEU A 80 -5.11 -1.20 4.28
C LEU A 80 -5.59 -1.22 5.73
N VAL A 81 -5.17 -2.18 6.55
CA VAL A 81 -5.54 -2.24 7.97
C VAL A 81 -4.85 -1.11 8.73
N ASP A 82 -3.56 -0.88 8.51
CA ASP A 82 -2.79 0.21 9.13
C ASP A 82 -3.43 1.57 8.79
N ALA A 83 -3.75 1.79 7.51
CA ALA A 83 -4.42 3.01 7.06
C ALA A 83 -5.83 3.15 7.64
N ALA A 84 -6.58 2.06 7.80
CA ALA A 84 -7.90 2.07 8.42
C ALA A 84 -7.83 2.46 9.89
N VAL A 85 -6.93 1.84 10.65
CA VAL A 85 -6.74 2.10 12.08
C VAL A 85 -6.33 3.56 12.29
N ALA A 86 -5.35 4.04 11.52
CA ALA A 86 -4.89 5.41 11.57
C ALA A 86 -5.99 6.43 11.19
N ALA A 87 -6.79 6.13 10.16
CA ALA A 87 -7.87 7.02 9.71
C ALA A 87 -9.07 7.06 10.67
N LEU A 88 -9.39 5.94 11.32
CA LEU A 88 -10.47 5.86 12.31
C LEU A 88 -10.09 6.55 13.63
N GLY A 89 -8.82 6.50 14.01
CA GLY A 89 -8.30 7.23 15.18
C GLY A 89 -8.92 6.81 16.51
N VAL A 90 -9.47 5.60 16.59
CA VAL A 90 -10.03 5.02 17.81
C VAL A 90 -8.91 4.36 18.61
N SER A 91 -8.64 4.85 19.82
CA SER A 91 -7.54 4.38 20.66
C SER A 91 -7.59 2.88 20.92
N GLU A 92 -8.75 2.33 21.31
CA GLU A 92 -8.90 0.89 21.58
C GLU A 92 -8.64 0.02 20.33
N LEU A 93 -8.98 0.54 19.15
CA LEU A 93 -8.72 -0.14 17.88
C LEU A 93 -7.22 -0.11 17.53
N SER A 94 -6.54 0.99 17.88
CA SER A 94 -5.09 1.14 17.70
C SER A 94 -4.31 0.23 18.64
N ASP A 95 -4.68 0.20 19.93
CA ASP A 95 -4.05 -0.66 20.93
C ASP A 95 -4.17 -2.15 20.55
N MET A 96 -5.33 -2.56 20.04
CA MET A 96 -5.53 -3.92 19.58
C MET A 96 -4.77 -4.24 18.30
N HIS A 97 -4.65 -3.28 17.38
CA HIS A 97 -3.86 -3.44 16.18
C HIS A 97 -2.38 -3.68 16.53
N GLU A 98 -1.81 -2.86 17.41
CA GLU A 98 -0.43 -3.02 17.90
C GLU A 98 -0.20 -4.37 18.60
N ALA A 99 -1.20 -4.89 19.30
CA ALA A 99 -1.12 -6.21 19.95
C ALA A 99 -1.18 -7.40 18.97
N ARG A 100 -1.67 -7.19 17.74
CA ARG A 100 -1.90 -8.24 16.73
C ARG A 100 -0.96 -8.14 15.52
N SER A 101 -0.27 -7.01 15.34
CA SER A 101 0.68 -6.72 14.24
C SER A 101 2.08 -7.31 14.47
#